data_AF-A0A951Q6S9-F1
#
_entry.id   AF-A0A951Q6S9-F1
#
_cell.length_a   1.000
_cell.length_b   1.000
_cell.length_c   1.000
_cell.angle_alpha   90.00
_cell.angle_beta   90.00
_cell.angle_gamma   90.00
#
_symmetry.space_group_name_H-M   'P 1'
#
loop_
_entity.id
_entity.type
_entity.pdbx_description
1 polymer ?
#
loop_
_entity_poly.entity_id
_entity_poly.type
_entity_poly.pdbx_seq_one_letter_code
_entity_poly.pdbx_strand_id
1 'polypeptide(L)'
;MLDHILVSSNLRSNLDGFDVVHINSEFADQISDHDPVIARFNLTAPNRAPIANNDSGFTANQNAAKLIPIAALLANDTDPDANSTLSILANGFSDVVGGSVALNGSNVVFTPNASGTASFKYTLSDGSLTSQAIVTLEVGKTIDTGNGKDTATGTAGDDLLQGGNGKDTLIGNGGDDTLVGGNGVDILNGGAGNDTLNGGNGNDIFVLAGSSNGTDTIQDFAPRQDQIGLSGGLSFGQLSFADVNGSAAIRLGADTLALLVGVTANQLVPSSFVAV
;
A
#
# COMPACT_ATOMS: atom_id res chain seq x y z
N MET A 1 21.43 -25.11 60.10
CA MET A 1 20.66 -26.23 59.50
C MET A 1 20.09 -25.66 58.21
N LEU A 2 20.38 -26.26 57.05
CA LEU A 2 19.77 -25.82 55.79
C LEU A 2 18.30 -26.24 55.85
N ASP A 3 17.41 -25.29 56.11
CA ASP A 3 15.98 -25.56 55.99
C ASP A 3 15.63 -25.57 54.50
N HIS A 4 15.51 -26.80 53.99
CA HIS A 4 14.98 -27.07 52.68
C HIS A 4 13.54 -26.53 52.63
N ILE A 5 13.34 -25.41 51.94
CA ILE A 5 12.00 -24.96 51.54
C ILE A 5 11.42 -26.04 50.63
N LEU A 6 10.54 -26.89 51.17
CA LEU A 6 9.74 -27.80 50.38
C LEU A 6 8.70 -26.97 49.62
N VAL A 7 9.03 -26.56 48.40
CA VAL A 7 8.02 -26.05 47.47
C VAL A 7 7.10 -27.23 47.16
N SER A 8 5.91 -27.26 47.76
CA SER A 8 4.95 -28.35 47.56
C SER A 8 4.65 -28.54 46.06
N SER A 9 4.52 -29.79 45.64
CA SER A 9 4.27 -30.21 44.25
C SER A 9 3.00 -29.61 43.63
N ASN A 10 2.12 -28.99 44.42
CA ASN A 10 0.87 -28.38 43.97
C ASN A 10 1.03 -27.00 43.31
N LEU A 11 2.22 -26.37 43.35
CA LEU A 11 2.47 -25.12 42.62
C LEU A 11 2.86 -25.35 41.15
N ARG A 12 3.33 -26.55 40.78
CA ARG A 12 3.87 -26.82 39.43
C ARG A 12 2.81 -26.85 38.32
N SER A 13 1.56 -27.19 38.63
CA SER A 13 0.51 -27.36 37.60
C SER A 13 -0.18 -26.06 37.16
N ASN A 14 0.17 -24.92 37.75
CA ASN A 14 -0.45 -23.62 37.47
C ASN A 14 0.55 -22.56 36.98
N LEU A 15 1.79 -22.97 36.68
CA LEU A 15 2.91 -22.10 36.30
C LEU A 15 3.39 -22.33 34.87
N ASP A 16 2.61 -23.03 34.03
CA ASP A 16 2.93 -23.18 32.61
C ASP A 16 3.02 -21.79 31.96
N GLY A 17 4.24 -21.42 31.57
CA GLY A 17 4.55 -20.10 31.02
C GLY A 17 4.89 -19.03 32.05
N PHE A 18 5.77 -19.27 33.03
CA PHE A 18 6.44 -18.24 33.84
C PHE A 18 7.93 -18.59 33.95
N ASP A 19 8.84 -17.69 33.54
CA ASP A 19 10.25 -18.08 33.28
C ASP A 19 11.20 -18.03 34.49
N VAL A 20 10.94 -17.25 35.55
CA VAL A 20 11.87 -17.17 36.70
C VAL A 20 11.15 -16.86 38.02
N VAL A 21 11.40 -17.68 39.05
CA VAL A 21 10.99 -17.40 40.44
C VAL A 21 12.16 -16.75 41.18
N HIS A 22 12.12 -15.43 41.39
CA HIS A 22 13.05 -14.76 42.32
C HIS A 22 12.53 -14.87 43.75
N ILE A 23 13.29 -15.51 44.63
CA ILE A 23 12.96 -15.67 46.06
C ILE A 23 13.69 -14.58 46.85
N ASN A 24 12.99 -13.51 47.23
CA ASN A 24 13.47 -12.57 48.24
C ASN A 24 12.88 -13.01 49.59
N SER A 25 13.74 -13.44 50.52
CA SER A 25 13.32 -13.70 51.91
C SER A 25 13.69 -12.51 52.78
N GLU A 26 12.69 -11.77 53.25
CA GLU A 26 12.86 -10.87 54.40
C GLU A 26 12.43 -11.66 55.64
N PHE A 27 13.40 -12.17 56.40
CA PHE A 27 13.13 -12.75 57.70
C PHE A 27 12.93 -11.61 58.69
N ALA A 28 11.67 -11.28 59.01
CA ALA A 28 11.37 -10.53 60.21
C ALA A 28 11.65 -11.45 61.40
N ASP A 29 12.63 -11.04 62.21
CA ASP A 29 13.06 -11.75 63.42
C ASP A 29 11.85 -11.97 64.37
N GLN A 30 11.79 -13.15 64.98
CA GLN A 30 10.82 -13.63 65.98
C GLN A 30 9.42 -14.07 65.48
N ILE A 31 9.28 -15.35 65.11
CA ILE A 31 7.97 -15.99 64.91
C ILE A 31 7.86 -17.18 65.88
N SER A 32 6.82 -17.17 66.72
CA SER A 32 6.44 -18.26 67.61
C SER A 32 6.04 -19.50 66.79
N ASP A 33 6.35 -20.70 67.30
CA ASP A 33 6.34 -22.03 66.65
C ASP A 33 4.99 -22.52 66.06
N HIS A 34 4.00 -21.64 65.89
CA HIS A 34 2.68 -21.96 65.36
C HIS A 34 2.08 -20.94 64.38
N ASP A 35 2.76 -19.83 64.06
CA ASP A 35 2.24 -18.89 63.07
C ASP A 35 2.67 -19.29 61.64
N PRO A 36 1.74 -19.39 60.67
CA PRO A 36 2.08 -19.73 59.29
C PRO A 36 2.96 -18.63 58.67
N VAL A 37 4.15 -19.02 58.23
CA VAL A 37 5.03 -18.15 57.42
C VAL A 37 4.43 -17.99 56.04
N ILE A 38 3.93 -16.80 55.73
CA ILE A 38 3.40 -16.48 54.40
C ILE A 38 4.55 -16.02 53.50
N ALA A 39 4.99 -16.89 52.58
CA ALA A 39 5.83 -16.49 51.46
C ALA A 39 4.96 -15.83 50.38
N ARG A 40 5.32 -14.62 49.95
CA ARG A 40 4.68 -13.93 48.82
C ARG A 40 5.55 -14.11 47.58
N PHE A 41 4.93 -14.47 46.45
CA PHE A 41 5.60 -14.60 45.16
C PHE A 41 5.08 -13.51 44.22
N ASN A 42 5.98 -12.79 43.56
CA ASN A 42 5.63 -11.94 42.43
C ASN A 42 5.87 -12.75 41.16
N LEU A 43 4.79 -13.11 40.46
CA LEU A 43 4.84 -13.78 39.17
C LEU A 43 4.50 -12.74 38.10
N THR A 44 5.42 -12.50 37.16
CA THR A 44 5.16 -11.70 35.97
C THR A 44 5.03 -12.62 34.78
N ALA A 45 3.95 -12.46 34.00
CA ALA A 45 3.78 -13.22 32.77
C ALA A 45 5.03 -13.02 31.87
N PRO A 46 5.51 -14.08 31.20
CA PRO A 46 6.65 -14.01 30.31
C PRO A 46 6.28 -13.09 29.15
N ASN A 47 7.22 -12.21 28.81
CA ASN A 47 7.06 -11.34 27.67
C ASN A 47 7.01 -12.19 26.39
N ARG A 48 6.01 -11.99 25.56
CA ARG A 48 5.82 -12.64 24.27
C ARG A 48 6.26 -11.70 23.16
N ALA A 49 6.76 -12.29 22.08
CA ALA A 49 7.19 -11.51 20.94
C ALA A 49 5.98 -10.78 20.30
N PRO A 50 6.21 -9.60 19.70
CA PRO A 50 5.18 -8.91 18.96
C PRO A 50 4.67 -9.69 17.74
N ILE A 51 3.46 -9.38 17.29
CA ILE A 51 2.86 -9.89 16.07
C ILE A 51 3.04 -8.84 14.97
N ALA A 52 3.91 -9.15 14.01
CA ALA A 52 4.20 -8.33 12.85
C ALA A 52 3.28 -8.72 11.67
N ASN A 53 2.67 -7.73 11.02
CA ASN A 53 1.83 -7.90 9.85
C ASN A 53 2.46 -7.19 8.65
N ASN A 54 2.38 -7.81 7.47
CA ASN A 54 2.96 -7.22 6.26
C ASN A 54 2.17 -5.99 5.80
N ASP A 55 2.89 -5.06 5.19
CA ASP A 55 2.36 -3.80 4.70
C ASP A 55 2.45 -3.71 3.17
N SER A 56 1.43 -3.11 2.56
CA SER A 56 1.34 -2.93 1.11
C SER A 56 0.56 -1.66 0.76
N GLY A 57 0.42 -1.36 -0.53
CA GLY A 57 -0.33 -0.20 -1.02
C GLY A 57 0.49 1.10 -1.05
N PHE A 58 1.81 1.02 -0.95
CA PHE A 58 2.69 2.18 -1.13
C PHE A 58 3.16 2.26 -2.58
N THR A 59 3.03 3.45 -3.17
CA THR A 59 3.62 3.77 -4.47
C THR A 59 4.84 4.66 -4.32
N ALA A 60 5.80 4.55 -5.23
CA ALA A 60 7.00 5.39 -5.27
C ALA A 60 7.42 5.69 -6.70
N ASN A 61 8.19 6.76 -6.88
CA ASN A 61 8.79 7.09 -8.18
C ASN A 61 10.24 6.60 -8.21
N GLN A 62 10.67 6.09 -9.36
CA GLN A 62 12.04 5.65 -9.55
C GLN A 62 13.03 6.80 -9.21
N ASN A 63 14.08 6.48 -8.45
CA ASN A 63 15.12 7.41 -8.01
C ASN A 63 14.64 8.56 -7.09
N ALA A 64 13.38 8.54 -6.64
CA ALA A 64 12.83 9.51 -5.70
C ALA A 64 12.59 8.88 -4.33
N ALA A 65 13.04 9.54 -3.27
CA ALA A 65 12.85 9.06 -1.91
C ALA A 65 11.36 9.07 -1.51
N LYS A 66 10.82 7.90 -1.16
CA LYS A 66 9.50 7.73 -0.55
C LYS A 66 9.62 7.76 0.97
N LEU A 67 8.89 8.66 1.61
CA LEU A 67 8.75 8.70 3.06
C LEU A 67 7.53 7.86 3.45
N ILE A 68 7.76 6.84 4.26
CA ILE A 68 6.73 5.99 4.84
C ILE A 68 6.69 6.26 6.35
N PRO A 69 5.61 6.82 6.90
CA PRO A 69 5.51 7.05 8.32
C PRO A 69 5.63 5.74 9.11
N ILE A 70 6.45 5.73 10.16
CA ILE A 70 6.58 4.54 11.03
C ILE A 70 5.23 4.16 11.62
N ALA A 71 4.41 5.15 11.98
CA ALA A 71 3.07 4.93 12.50
C ALA A 71 2.13 4.22 11.49
N ALA A 72 2.37 4.36 10.18
CA ALA A 72 1.60 3.66 9.16
C ALA A 72 1.97 2.18 9.09
N LEU A 73 3.26 1.87 9.23
CA LEU A 73 3.75 0.49 9.29
C LEU A 73 3.28 -0.22 10.56
N LEU A 74 3.36 0.46 11.71
CA LEU A 74 2.93 -0.11 12.99
C LEU A 74 1.40 -0.16 13.17
N ALA A 75 0.61 0.33 12.21
CA ALA A 75 -0.83 0.51 12.39
C ALA A 75 -1.61 -0.83 12.50
N ASN A 76 -1.10 -1.87 11.85
CA ASN A 76 -1.67 -3.22 11.84
C ASN A 76 -0.90 -4.19 12.76
N ASP A 77 0.18 -3.76 13.40
CA ASP A 77 0.99 -4.58 14.30
C ASP A 77 0.41 -4.59 15.72
N THR A 78 0.66 -5.67 16.46
CA THR A 78 0.17 -5.79 17.85
C THR A 78 1.18 -6.44 18.78
N ASP A 79 1.07 -6.11 20.06
CA ASP A 79 1.77 -6.79 21.15
C ASP A 79 0.75 -7.60 21.97
N PRO A 80 0.90 -8.92 22.09
CA PRO A 80 -0.01 -9.76 22.89
C PRO A 80 -0.11 -9.38 24.37
N ASP A 81 0.91 -8.73 24.94
CA ASP A 81 1.00 -8.38 26.35
C ASP A 81 0.55 -6.94 26.62
N ALA A 82 0.48 -6.11 25.57
CA ALA A 82 -0.10 -4.76 25.55
C ALA A 82 0.44 -3.79 26.63
N ASN A 83 1.62 -4.07 27.16
CA ASN A 83 2.30 -3.28 28.19
C ASN A 83 3.54 -2.53 27.67
N SER A 84 3.85 -2.71 26.38
CA SER A 84 5.04 -2.19 25.72
C SER A 84 4.68 -1.38 24.48
N THR A 85 5.49 -0.38 24.15
CA THR A 85 5.33 0.41 22.92
C THR A 85 6.13 -0.22 21.80
N LEU A 86 5.48 -0.51 20.67
CA LEU A 86 6.15 -1.05 19.50
C LEU A 86 7.03 0.00 18.83
N SER A 87 8.21 -0.42 18.38
CA SER A 87 9.17 0.42 17.66
C SER A 87 9.89 -0.37 16.57
N ILE A 88 10.33 0.33 15.52
CA ILE A 88 11.18 -0.25 14.48
C ILE A 88 12.64 -0.09 14.88
N LEU A 89 13.42 -1.18 14.84
CA LEU A 89 14.85 -1.13 15.13
C LEU A 89 15.63 -0.43 14.01
N ALA A 90 16.55 0.46 14.38
CA ALA A 90 17.32 1.25 13.40
C ALA A 90 18.20 0.41 12.45
N ASN A 91 18.71 -0.73 12.93
CA ASN A 91 19.45 -1.70 12.13
C ASN A 91 18.58 -2.92 11.76
N GLY A 92 17.25 -2.77 11.82
CA GLY A 92 16.28 -3.84 11.64
C GLY A 92 15.84 -4.07 10.20
N PHE A 93 16.41 -3.36 9.22
CA PHE A 93 16.06 -3.53 7.82
C PHE A 93 16.90 -4.61 7.13
N SER A 94 16.23 -5.46 6.35
CA SER A 94 16.87 -6.53 5.59
C SER A 94 16.10 -6.84 4.31
N ASP A 95 16.64 -7.74 3.47
CA ASP A 95 15.99 -8.24 2.25
C ASP A 95 15.46 -7.13 1.32
N VAL A 96 16.26 -6.08 1.16
CA VAL A 96 15.89 -4.91 0.35
C VAL A 96 15.96 -5.25 -1.13
N VAL A 97 14.85 -5.06 -1.84
CA VAL A 97 14.69 -5.27 -3.29
C VAL A 97 14.29 -3.95 -3.94
N GLY A 98 14.94 -3.61 -5.05
CA GLY A 98 14.56 -2.46 -5.88
C GLY A 98 14.96 -1.09 -5.34
N GLY A 99 15.83 -1.01 -4.33
CA GLY A 99 16.26 0.28 -3.78
C GLY A 99 17.16 0.19 -2.55
N SER A 100 17.11 1.26 -1.74
CA SER A 100 17.74 1.36 -0.43
C SER A 100 16.73 1.84 0.61
N VAL A 101 16.96 1.49 1.88
CA VAL A 101 16.06 1.86 2.98
C VAL A 101 16.87 2.41 4.16
N ALA A 102 16.35 3.45 4.80
CA ALA A 102 16.95 4.06 5.99
C ALA A 102 15.87 4.62 6.93
N LEU A 103 16.18 4.73 8.22
CA LEU A 103 15.36 5.53 9.14
C LEU A 103 15.72 7.01 9.03
N ASN A 104 14.70 7.87 9.03
CA ASN A 104 14.84 9.32 9.16
C ASN A 104 13.75 9.88 10.09
N GLY A 105 14.09 10.02 11.37
CA GLY A 105 13.17 10.48 12.41
C GLY A 105 11.97 9.54 12.54
N SER A 106 10.76 10.07 12.31
CA SER A 106 9.50 9.33 12.38
C SER A 106 9.14 8.57 11.10
N ASN A 107 10.04 8.52 10.12
CA ASN A 107 9.78 7.91 8.82
C ASN A 107 10.84 6.84 8.49
N VAL A 108 10.39 5.84 7.75
CA VAL A 108 11.25 5.01 6.91
C VAL A 108 11.37 5.71 5.55
N VAL A 109 12.59 5.87 5.05
CA VAL A 109 12.87 6.44 3.73
C VAL A 109 13.30 5.30 2.83
N PHE A 110 12.48 4.99 1.83
CA PHE A 110 12.81 4.05 0.77
C PHE A 110 13.19 4.84 -0.50
N THR A 111 14.37 4.57 -1.07
CA THR A 111 14.80 5.20 -2.32
C THR A 111 14.93 4.14 -3.41
N PRO A 112 13.96 4.04 -4.33
CA PRO A 112 13.99 3.06 -5.41
C PRO A 112 15.14 3.31 -6.39
N ASN A 113 15.74 2.25 -6.92
CA ASN A 113 16.74 2.31 -8.00
C ASN A 113 16.27 1.60 -9.29
N ALA A 114 15.09 1.00 -9.25
CA ALA A 114 14.41 0.35 -10.37
C ALA A 114 12.90 0.52 -10.23
N SER A 115 12.18 0.45 -11.34
CA SER A 115 10.70 0.44 -11.37
C SER A 115 10.15 -0.99 -11.21
N GLY A 116 8.85 -1.09 -10.95
CA GLY A 116 8.15 -2.33 -10.61
C GLY A 116 8.12 -2.58 -9.10
N THR A 117 7.82 -3.82 -8.72
CA THR A 117 7.66 -4.19 -7.31
C THR A 117 8.97 -4.12 -6.56
N ALA A 118 9.00 -3.32 -5.50
CA ALA A 118 10.09 -3.19 -4.54
C ALA A 118 9.64 -3.69 -3.17
N SER A 119 10.60 -4.07 -2.32
CA SER A 119 10.27 -4.51 -0.97
C SER A 119 11.44 -4.38 0.00
N PHE A 120 11.14 -4.38 1.29
CA PHE A 120 12.12 -4.56 2.35
C PHE A 120 11.46 -5.17 3.57
N LYS A 121 12.23 -5.88 4.39
CA LYS A 121 11.80 -6.28 5.73
C LYS A 121 12.18 -5.23 6.76
N TYR A 122 11.36 -5.08 7.78
CA TYR A 122 11.71 -4.35 9.00
C TYR A 122 11.54 -5.25 10.22
N THR A 123 12.32 -4.95 11.26
CA THR A 123 12.28 -5.65 12.54
C THR A 123 11.66 -4.73 13.56
N LEU A 124 10.53 -5.16 14.11
CA LEU A 124 9.77 -4.45 15.11
C LEU A 124 10.08 -5.05 16.50
N SER A 125 10.05 -4.24 17.55
CA SER A 125 10.39 -4.62 18.92
C SER A 125 9.47 -4.00 19.94
N ASP A 126 9.17 -4.75 20.99
CA ASP A 126 8.53 -4.30 22.24
C ASP A 126 9.56 -3.83 23.30
N GLY A 127 10.85 -3.83 22.97
CA GLY A 127 11.95 -3.53 23.89
C GLY A 127 12.64 -4.76 24.50
N SER A 128 12.08 -5.96 24.32
CA SER A 128 12.64 -7.23 24.80
C SER A 128 12.77 -8.28 23.69
N LEU A 129 11.69 -8.50 22.94
CA LEU A 129 11.61 -9.45 21.84
C LEU A 129 11.34 -8.70 20.52
N THR A 130 11.44 -9.44 19.42
CA THR A 130 11.34 -8.87 18.07
C THR A 130 10.54 -9.76 17.15
N SER A 131 9.93 -9.14 16.15
CA SER A 131 9.26 -9.81 15.03
C SER A 131 9.55 -9.07 13.73
N GLN A 132 9.23 -9.67 12.57
CA GLN A 132 9.54 -9.11 11.27
C GLN A 132 8.32 -9.08 10.36
N ALA A 133 8.18 -7.98 9.61
CA ALA A 133 7.20 -7.80 8.55
C ALA A 133 7.88 -7.33 7.27
N ILE A 134 7.20 -7.55 6.14
CA ILE A 134 7.61 -7.10 4.82
C ILE A 134 6.77 -5.88 4.45
N VAL A 135 7.43 -4.86 3.92
CA VAL A 135 6.79 -3.77 3.19
C VAL A 135 6.96 -4.04 1.70
N THR A 136 5.85 -4.03 0.96
CA THR A 136 5.84 -4.09 -0.50
C THR A 136 5.42 -2.73 -1.07
N LEU A 137 6.14 -2.27 -2.08
CA LEU A 137 5.88 -1.02 -2.79
C LEU A 137 5.82 -1.29 -4.29
N GLU A 138 5.00 -0.52 -4.99
CA GLU A 138 5.02 -0.48 -6.46
C GLU A 138 5.70 0.80 -6.92
N VAL A 139 6.74 0.65 -7.75
CA VAL A 139 7.57 1.77 -8.19
C VAL A 139 7.24 2.11 -9.64
N GLY A 140 6.68 3.29 -9.85
CA GLY A 140 6.35 3.81 -11.16
C GLY A 140 7.56 4.10 -12.05
N LYS A 141 7.28 4.32 -13.32
CA LYS A 141 8.20 4.43 -14.44
C LYS A 141 7.90 5.69 -15.23
N THR A 142 8.94 6.33 -15.75
CA THR A 142 8.77 7.43 -16.71
C THR A 142 9.24 6.97 -18.07
N ILE A 143 8.36 7.02 -19.07
CA ILE A 143 8.63 6.62 -20.45
C ILE A 143 8.29 7.80 -21.37
N ASP A 144 9.19 8.08 -22.32
CA ASP A 144 8.96 8.97 -23.45
C ASP A 144 9.40 8.21 -24.72
N THR A 145 8.46 7.92 -25.60
CA THR A 145 8.72 7.14 -26.82
C THR A 145 9.19 7.99 -28.00
N GLY A 146 8.99 9.31 -27.95
CA GLY A 146 9.54 10.25 -28.92
C GLY A 146 8.77 10.33 -30.25
N ASN A 147 9.36 9.85 -31.34
CA ASN A 147 8.71 9.90 -32.66
C ASN A 147 8.51 8.48 -33.19
N GLY A 148 7.35 8.22 -33.78
CA GLY A 148 7.08 6.95 -34.43
C GLY A 148 5.68 6.46 -34.14
N LYS A 149 5.48 5.17 -34.38
CA LYS A 149 4.33 4.48 -33.84
C LYS A 149 4.89 3.59 -32.75
N ASP A 150 4.56 3.90 -31.51
CA ASP A 150 5.18 3.27 -30.36
C ASP A 150 4.15 2.57 -29.48
N THR A 151 4.66 1.68 -28.64
CA THR A 151 3.88 1.08 -27.56
C THR A 151 4.67 1.23 -26.28
N ALA A 152 4.06 1.91 -25.31
CA ALA A 152 4.59 2.08 -23.97
C ALA A 152 3.71 1.32 -22.99
N THR A 153 4.35 0.61 -22.06
CA THR A 153 3.66 -0.11 -21.00
C THR A 153 4.34 0.21 -19.67
N GLY A 154 3.53 0.67 -18.72
CA GLY A 154 3.88 0.98 -17.35
C GLY A 154 4.09 -0.25 -16.47
N THR A 155 3.83 -0.08 -15.18
CA THR A 155 4.03 -1.03 -14.09
C THR A 155 2.75 -1.10 -13.26
N ALA A 156 2.82 -1.56 -12.01
CA ALA A 156 1.68 -1.56 -11.09
C ALA A 156 1.70 -0.35 -10.13
N GLY A 157 2.60 0.62 -10.35
CA GLY A 157 2.65 1.86 -9.59
C GLY A 157 2.73 3.08 -10.51
N ASP A 158 2.44 4.24 -9.94
CA ASP A 158 2.18 5.52 -10.62
C ASP A 158 3.20 5.90 -11.71
N ASP A 159 2.85 5.69 -12.97
CA ASP A 159 3.69 5.89 -14.14
C ASP A 159 3.44 7.25 -14.83
N LEU A 160 4.45 7.74 -15.56
CA LEU A 160 4.33 8.83 -16.53
C LEU A 160 4.70 8.31 -17.92
N LEU A 161 3.72 8.18 -18.81
CA LEU A 161 3.91 7.69 -20.17
C LEU A 161 3.64 8.81 -21.18
N GLN A 162 4.61 9.09 -22.06
CA GLN A 162 4.51 10.09 -23.13
C GLN A 162 4.74 9.43 -24.49
N GLY A 163 3.76 9.52 -25.38
CA GLY A 163 3.79 8.96 -26.74
C GLY A 163 4.66 9.79 -27.69
N GLY A 164 4.41 11.09 -27.72
CA GLY A 164 5.16 12.05 -28.52
C GLY A 164 4.52 12.25 -29.88
N ASN A 165 5.22 11.99 -30.98
CA ASN A 165 4.68 12.13 -32.33
C ASN A 165 4.40 10.77 -32.96
N GLY A 166 3.17 10.57 -33.42
CA GLY A 166 2.75 9.54 -34.35
C GLY A 166 1.55 8.79 -33.80
N LYS A 167 1.50 7.47 -33.95
CA LYS A 167 0.32 6.70 -33.49
C LYS A 167 0.74 5.78 -32.39
N ASP A 168 0.43 6.15 -31.16
CA ASP A 168 0.96 5.48 -29.99
C ASP A 168 -0.10 4.65 -29.27
N THR A 169 0.38 3.70 -28.47
CA THR A 169 -0.45 2.91 -27.56
C THR A 169 0.19 2.95 -26.20
N LEU A 170 -0.46 3.63 -25.26
CA LEU A 170 0.03 3.84 -23.90
C LEU A 170 -0.84 3.04 -22.93
N ILE A 171 -0.20 2.18 -22.13
CA ILE A 171 -0.86 1.28 -21.18
C ILE A 171 -0.23 1.48 -19.81
N GLY A 172 -0.93 2.06 -18.85
CA GLY A 172 -0.42 2.29 -17.48
C GLY A 172 -0.35 0.98 -16.67
N ASN A 173 -1.43 0.21 -16.72
CA ASN A 173 -1.74 -1.02 -15.96
C ASN A 173 -2.29 -0.76 -14.57
N GLY A 174 -1.47 -0.50 -13.57
CA GLY A 174 -1.93 -0.30 -12.19
C GLY A 174 -1.22 0.87 -11.55
N GLY A 175 -1.86 1.53 -10.60
CA GLY A 175 -1.36 2.78 -10.03
C GLY A 175 -2.13 3.98 -10.58
N ASP A 176 -1.88 5.15 -10.01
CA ASP A 176 -2.50 6.40 -10.47
C ASP A 176 -1.58 7.02 -11.55
N ASP A 177 -1.82 6.68 -12.82
CA ASP A 177 -0.92 6.96 -13.92
C ASP A 177 -1.19 8.32 -14.60
N THR A 178 -0.19 8.86 -15.29
CA THR A 178 -0.33 10.00 -16.21
C THR A 178 0.08 9.59 -17.62
N LEU A 179 -0.87 9.57 -18.55
CA LEU A 179 -0.63 9.22 -19.96
C LEU A 179 -0.87 10.44 -20.86
N VAL A 180 0.11 10.74 -21.71
CA VAL A 180 0.07 11.83 -22.70
C VAL A 180 0.35 11.26 -24.09
N GLY A 181 -0.67 11.22 -24.95
CA GLY A 181 -0.56 10.72 -26.33
C GLY A 181 0.38 11.58 -27.16
N GLY A 182 0.00 12.84 -27.37
CA GLY A 182 0.84 13.82 -28.05
C GLY A 182 0.25 14.18 -29.40
N ASN A 183 0.97 14.00 -30.50
CA ASN A 183 0.47 14.27 -31.84
C ASN A 183 0.17 12.95 -32.56
N GLY A 184 -1.02 12.82 -33.11
CA GLY A 184 -1.42 11.74 -34.01
C GLY A 184 -2.59 10.97 -33.43
N VAL A 185 -2.72 9.67 -33.69
CA VAL A 185 -3.96 8.94 -33.34
C VAL A 185 -3.61 7.90 -32.30
N ASP A 186 -3.84 8.25 -31.04
CA ASP A 186 -3.32 7.51 -29.90
C ASP A 186 -4.39 6.65 -29.22
N ILE A 187 -3.93 5.60 -28.55
CA ILE A 187 -4.76 4.74 -27.72
C ILE A 187 -4.21 4.80 -26.31
N LEU A 188 -5.00 5.34 -25.37
CA LEU A 188 -4.63 5.51 -23.98
C LEU A 188 -5.48 4.58 -23.12
N ASN A 189 -4.83 3.70 -22.37
CA ASN A 189 -5.45 2.84 -21.38
C ASN A 189 -4.71 3.04 -20.05
N GLY A 190 -5.31 3.81 -19.14
CA GLY A 190 -4.73 4.03 -17.81
C GLY A 190 -4.59 2.71 -17.06
N GLY A 191 -5.71 1.99 -16.91
CA GLY A 191 -5.72 0.67 -16.31
C GLY A 191 -6.50 0.71 -15.01
N ALA A 192 -5.88 0.33 -13.90
CA ALA A 192 -6.48 0.34 -12.58
C ALA A 192 -5.82 1.39 -11.68
N GLY A 193 -6.60 2.35 -11.23
CA GLY A 193 -6.16 3.48 -10.43
C GLY A 193 -6.84 4.75 -10.93
N ASN A 194 -6.62 5.88 -10.29
CA ASN A 194 -7.22 7.13 -10.76
C ASN A 194 -6.27 7.78 -11.76
N ASP A 195 -6.45 7.46 -13.04
CA ASP A 195 -5.52 7.86 -14.08
C ASP A 195 -5.83 9.26 -14.62
N THR A 196 -4.79 9.95 -15.07
CA THR A 196 -4.89 11.21 -15.81
C THR A 196 -4.49 11.00 -17.25
N LEU A 197 -5.45 11.17 -18.17
CA LEU A 197 -5.29 10.88 -19.59
C LEU A 197 -5.40 12.16 -20.42
N ASN A 198 -4.45 12.37 -21.32
CA ASN A 198 -4.41 13.49 -22.27
C ASN A 198 -4.10 12.92 -23.66
N GLY A 199 -5.05 12.99 -24.60
CA GLY A 199 -4.88 12.46 -25.95
C GLY A 199 -3.92 13.32 -26.78
N GLY A 200 -4.07 14.63 -26.66
CA GLY A 200 -3.34 15.62 -27.42
C GLY A 200 -4.03 15.92 -28.75
N ASN A 201 -3.25 16.04 -29.81
CA ASN A 201 -3.75 16.37 -31.14
C ASN A 201 -4.08 15.11 -31.92
N GLY A 202 -5.35 14.91 -32.24
CA GLY A 202 -5.75 13.91 -33.21
C GLY A 202 -7.15 13.40 -32.96
N ASN A 203 -7.38 12.15 -33.31
CA ASN A 203 -8.64 11.47 -33.06
C ASN A 203 -8.34 10.28 -32.16
N ASP A 204 -8.33 10.50 -30.86
CA ASP A 204 -7.76 9.55 -29.90
C ASP A 204 -8.79 8.59 -29.35
N ILE A 205 -8.31 7.50 -28.77
CA ILE A 205 -9.15 6.49 -28.10
C ILE A 205 -8.72 6.37 -26.64
N PHE A 206 -9.62 6.74 -25.73
CA PHE A 206 -9.46 6.54 -24.29
C PHE A 206 -10.20 5.27 -23.88
N VAL A 207 -9.46 4.26 -23.43
CA VAL A 207 -10.00 2.93 -23.15
C VAL A 207 -10.47 2.85 -21.70
N LEU A 208 -11.72 2.45 -21.50
CA LEU A 208 -12.32 2.15 -20.20
C LEU A 208 -12.65 0.65 -20.11
N ALA A 209 -12.52 0.08 -18.90
CA ALA A 209 -12.97 -1.28 -18.60
C ALA A 209 -14.04 -1.29 -17.49
N GLY A 210 -14.82 -2.37 -17.42
CA GLY A 210 -15.95 -2.49 -16.49
C GLY A 210 -15.60 -3.01 -15.09
N SER A 211 -14.35 -3.41 -14.83
CA SER A 211 -13.84 -3.74 -13.49
C SER A 211 -13.45 -2.46 -12.76
N SER A 212 -13.36 -2.51 -11.42
CA SER A 212 -13.04 -1.35 -10.56
C SER A 212 -11.64 -0.80 -10.86
N ASN A 213 -11.59 0.06 -11.85
CA ASN A 213 -10.38 0.63 -12.42
C ASN A 213 -10.03 1.97 -11.76
N GLY A 214 -10.65 2.35 -10.65
CA GLY A 214 -10.59 3.74 -10.18
C GLY A 214 -11.50 4.66 -11.01
N THR A 215 -11.30 5.97 -10.89
CA THR A 215 -12.00 6.99 -11.67
C THR A 215 -10.99 7.81 -12.46
N ASP A 216 -10.97 7.62 -13.78
CA ASP A 216 -10.05 8.30 -14.67
C ASP A 216 -10.48 9.76 -14.90
N THR A 217 -9.51 10.62 -15.16
CA THR A 217 -9.72 12.00 -15.60
C THR A 217 -9.17 12.16 -17.00
N ILE A 218 -10.06 12.38 -17.96
CA ILE A 218 -9.71 12.68 -19.35
C ILE A 218 -9.73 14.19 -19.53
N GLN A 219 -8.58 14.79 -19.82
CA GLN A 219 -8.38 16.24 -19.73
C GLN A 219 -8.81 17.02 -20.97
N ASP A 220 -8.80 16.40 -22.14
CA ASP A 220 -8.88 17.11 -23.42
C ASP A 220 -9.78 16.43 -24.45
N PHE A 221 -10.68 15.55 -24.01
CA PHE A 221 -11.62 14.85 -24.90
C PHE A 221 -12.36 15.82 -25.83
N ALA A 222 -12.14 15.70 -27.13
CA ALA A 222 -12.78 16.49 -28.18
C ALA A 222 -14.01 15.76 -28.74
N PRO A 223 -15.25 16.17 -28.41
CA PRO A 223 -16.43 15.50 -28.90
C PRO A 223 -16.47 15.49 -30.43
N ARG A 224 -16.81 14.33 -31.01
CA ARG A 224 -16.86 14.03 -32.46
C ARG A 224 -15.49 13.81 -33.14
N GLN A 225 -14.38 14.01 -32.43
CA GLN A 225 -13.04 13.64 -32.91
C GLN A 225 -12.55 12.41 -32.16
N ASP A 226 -12.58 12.46 -30.83
CA ASP A 226 -12.14 11.38 -29.97
C ASP A 226 -13.25 10.36 -29.69
N GLN A 227 -12.83 9.19 -29.24
CA GLN A 227 -13.71 8.11 -28.85
C GLN A 227 -13.33 7.51 -27.50
N ILE A 228 -14.34 6.98 -26.82
CA ILE A 228 -14.18 6.14 -25.65
C ILE A 228 -14.20 4.68 -26.10
N GLY A 229 -13.09 3.99 -25.92
CA GLY A 229 -12.96 2.55 -26.14
C GLY A 229 -13.60 1.78 -25.00
N LEU A 230 -14.57 0.92 -25.29
CA LEU A 230 -15.21 0.06 -24.30
C LEU A 230 -14.60 -1.34 -24.38
N SER A 231 -13.87 -1.72 -23.33
CA SER A 231 -13.17 -3.00 -23.22
C SER A 231 -13.77 -3.89 -22.12
N GLY A 232 -13.31 -5.15 -22.01
CA GLY A 232 -13.68 -6.02 -20.88
C GLY A 232 -15.16 -6.39 -20.80
N GLY A 233 -15.87 -6.39 -21.94
CA GLY A 233 -17.31 -6.70 -22.00
C GLY A 233 -18.22 -5.50 -21.66
N LEU A 234 -17.65 -4.30 -21.48
CA LEU A 234 -18.41 -3.07 -21.33
C LEU A 234 -19.12 -2.71 -22.65
N SER A 235 -20.35 -2.24 -22.55
CA SER A 235 -21.15 -1.80 -23.70
C SER A 235 -21.87 -0.50 -23.38
N PHE A 236 -22.11 0.31 -24.43
CA PHE A 236 -22.76 1.62 -24.29
C PHE A 236 -24.10 1.55 -23.55
N GLY A 237 -24.88 0.48 -23.77
CA GLY A 237 -26.18 0.30 -23.12
C GLY A 237 -26.14 0.10 -21.61
N GLN A 238 -24.98 -0.17 -21.03
CA GLN A 238 -24.78 -0.29 -19.58
C GLN A 238 -24.41 1.04 -18.91
N LEU A 239 -24.05 2.05 -19.71
CA LEU A 239 -23.51 3.30 -19.21
C LEU A 239 -24.61 4.31 -18.89
N SER A 240 -24.34 5.14 -17.89
CA SER A 240 -25.10 6.35 -17.61
C SER A 240 -24.17 7.55 -17.58
N PHE A 241 -24.73 8.74 -17.85
CA PHE A 241 -23.96 9.97 -17.99
C PHE A 241 -24.56 11.08 -17.12
N ALA A 242 -23.71 11.86 -16.47
CA ALA A 242 -24.13 13.00 -15.65
C ALA A 242 -23.09 14.12 -15.70
N ASP A 243 -23.53 15.37 -15.59
CA ASP A 243 -22.62 16.50 -15.41
C ASP A 243 -22.21 16.62 -13.93
N VAL A 244 -20.91 16.67 -13.67
CA VAL A 244 -20.32 16.81 -12.33
C VAL A 244 -19.20 17.85 -12.41
N ASN A 245 -19.36 18.97 -11.71
CA ASN A 245 -18.33 20.02 -11.59
C ASN A 245 -17.74 20.53 -12.93
N GLY A 246 -18.56 20.59 -13.99
CA GLY A 246 -18.11 21.02 -15.31
C GLY A 246 -17.47 19.92 -16.17
N SER A 247 -17.55 18.67 -15.73
CA SER A 247 -17.12 17.48 -16.47
C SER A 247 -18.28 16.52 -16.73
N ALA A 248 -18.20 15.75 -17.81
CA ALA A 248 -19.13 14.66 -18.06
C ALA A 248 -18.61 13.40 -17.35
N ALA A 249 -19.39 12.86 -16.42
CA ALA A 249 -19.12 11.60 -15.76
C ALA A 249 -19.69 10.43 -16.56
N ILE A 250 -18.85 9.46 -16.91
CA ILE A 250 -19.24 8.17 -17.48
C ILE A 250 -19.34 7.16 -16.34
N ARG A 251 -20.49 6.50 -16.17
CA ARG A 251 -20.78 5.68 -14.99
C ARG A 251 -21.30 4.30 -15.35
N LEU A 252 -20.92 3.31 -14.54
CA LEU A 252 -21.45 1.95 -14.57
C LEU A 252 -22.10 1.66 -13.21
N GLY A 253 -23.44 1.64 -13.17
CA GLY A 253 -24.16 1.55 -11.90
C GLY A 253 -23.86 2.74 -10.98
N ALA A 254 -23.32 2.47 -9.78
CA ALA A 254 -22.94 3.52 -8.83
C ALA A 254 -21.54 4.11 -9.12
N ASP A 255 -20.70 3.36 -9.83
CA ASP A 255 -19.30 3.67 -10.02
C ASP A 255 -19.10 4.71 -11.13
N THR A 256 -18.13 5.60 -10.93
CA THR A 256 -17.70 6.54 -11.98
C THR A 256 -16.44 5.96 -12.60
N LEU A 257 -16.51 5.68 -13.91
CA LEU A 257 -15.39 5.15 -14.67
C LEU A 257 -14.45 6.27 -15.10
N ALA A 258 -15.00 7.38 -15.59
CA ALA A 258 -14.21 8.52 -16.05
C ALA A 258 -14.95 9.85 -15.90
N LEU A 259 -14.17 10.92 -15.75
CA LEU A 259 -14.57 12.32 -15.80
C LEU A 259 -13.93 12.98 -17.02
N LEU A 260 -14.72 13.47 -17.96
CA LEU A 260 -14.26 14.19 -19.15
C LEU A 260 -14.33 15.68 -18.88
N VAL A 261 -13.16 16.30 -18.67
CA VAL A 261 -13.05 17.69 -18.26
C VAL A 261 -13.53 18.62 -19.38
N GLY A 262 -14.42 19.57 -19.04
CA GLY A 262 -14.92 20.56 -20.00
C GLY A 262 -15.92 20.02 -21.03
N VAL A 263 -16.31 18.75 -20.91
CA VAL A 263 -17.35 18.11 -21.73
C VAL A 263 -18.65 18.04 -20.93
N THR A 264 -19.79 18.19 -21.58
CA THR A 264 -21.10 17.98 -20.98
C THR A 264 -21.69 16.64 -21.40
N ALA A 265 -22.46 15.99 -20.53
CA ALA A 265 -23.02 14.65 -20.73
C ALA A 265 -23.86 14.53 -22.01
N ASN A 266 -24.52 15.61 -22.43
CA ASN A 266 -25.29 15.67 -23.68
C ASN A 266 -24.43 15.67 -24.96
N GLN A 267 -23.13 15.90 -24.87
CA GLN A 267 -22.18 15.79 -25.99
C GLN A 267 -21.72 14.35 -26.21
N LEU A 268 -21.97 13.45 -25.25
CA LEU A 268 -21.69 12.03 -25.37
C LEU A 268 -22.85 11.34 -26.08
N VAL A 269 -22.59 10.90 -27.30
CA VAL A 269 -23.56 10.22 -28.17
C VAL A 269 -23.06 8.80 -28.47
N PRO A 270 -23.89 7.89 -28.99
CA PRO A 270 -23.43 6.52 -29.29
C PRO A 270 -22.18 6.44 -30.17
N SER A 271 -21.96 7.41 -31.08
CA SER A 271 -20.75 7.46 -31.91
C SER A 271 -19.48 7.92 -31.19
N SER A 272 -19.61 8.49 -29.98
CA SER A 272 -18.47 8.79 -29.09
C SER A 272 -17.87 7.52 -28.50
N PHE A 273 -18.46 6.35 -28.73
CA PHE A 273 -18.04 5.08 -28.15
C PHE A 273 -17.73 4.06 -29.24
N VAL A 274 -16.70 3.24 -29.00
CA VAL A 274 -16.28 2.16 -29.88
C VAL A 274 -15.93 0.93 -29.05
N ALA A 275 -16.26 -0.26 -29.55
CA ALA A 275 -15.81 -1.50 -28.91
C ALA A 275 -14.35 -1.76 -29.31
N VAL A 276 -13.51 -2.13 -28.34
CA VAL A 276 -12.07 -2.39 -28.53
C VAL A 276 -11.64 -3.73 -27.96
#